data_AF-A0A3D5AWK7-F1
#
_entry.id   AF-A0A3D5AWK7-F1
#
_cell.length_a   1.000
_cell.length_b   1.000
_cell.length_c   1.000
_cell.angle_alpha   90.00
_cell.angle_beta   90.00
_cell.angle_gamma   90.00
#
_symmetry.space_group_name_H-M   'P 1'
#
loop_
_entity.id
_entity.type
_entity.pdbx_description
1 polymer ?
#
loop_
_entity_poly.entity_id
_entity_poly.type
_entity_poly.pdbx_seq_one_letter_code
_entity_poly.pdbx_strand_id
1 'polypeptide(L)' 'SDHVRIGKQAMVLAQAGVTKDVAPKDQVMGFPAANRREALQEMAALRKLASQQKALDELVKQWPQLKAMLAGAGNR' A
#
# COMPACT_ATOMS: atom_id res chain seq x y z
N SER A 1 -15.23 26.31 -6.00
CA SER A 1 -16.24 25.42 -5.41
C SER A 1 -16.00 24.06 -6.01
N ASP A 2 -15.66 23.06 -5.21
CA ASP A 2 -15.64 21.68 -5.70
C ASP A 2 -17.09 21.21 -5.84
N HIS A 3 -17.42 20.50 -6.93
CA HIS A 3 -18.79 20.15 -7.31
C HIS A 3 -19.24 18.79 -6.77
N VAL A 4 -18.63 18.32 -5.68
CA VAL A 4 -18.87 17.00 -5.11
C VAL A 4 -20.06 16.94 -4.16
N ARG A 5 -20.77 15.81 -4.18
CA ARG A 5 -21.92 15.51 -3.33
C ARG A 5 -21.55 14.48 -2.28
N ILE A 6 -21.90 14.76 -1.03
CA ILE A 6 -21.76 13.82 0.08
C ILE A 6 -23.14 13.26 0.43
N GLY A 7 -23.28 11.94 0.31
CA GLY A 7 -24.53 11.25 0.60
C GLY A 7 -24.91 11.27 2.07
N LYS A 8 -26.21 11.16 2.34
CA LYS A 8 -26.75 11.10 3.71
C LYS A 8 -26.09 9.95 4.49
N GLN A 9 -25.68 10.23 5.73
CA GLN A 9 -25.02 9.26 6.63
C GLN A 9 -23.69 8.70 6.10
N ALA A 10 -23.07 9.30 5.08
CA ALA A 10 -21.70 8.98 4.73
C ALA A 10 -20.73 9.38 5.86
N MET A 11 -19.66 8.61 6.04
CA MET A 11 -18.62 8.89 7.03
C MET A 11 -17.30 9.17 6.31
N VAL A 12 -16.85 10.41 6.40
CA VAL A 12 -15.55 10.86 5.91
C VAL A 12 -14.59 10.84 7.10
N LEU A 13 -13.57 9.98 7.05
CA LEU A 13 -12.64 9.81 8.16
C LEU A 13 -11.69 11.01 8.26
N ALA A 14 -11.09 11.19 9.44
CA ALA A 14 -10.16 12.29 9.70
C ALA A 14 -9.06 12.36 8.64
N GLN A 15 -8.75 13.58 8.21
CA GLN A 15 -7.72 13.90 7.21
C GLN A 15 -7.97 13.34 5.80
N ALA A 16 -9.19 12.89 5.49
CA ALA A 16 -9.53 12.51 4.12
C ALA A 16 -9.72 13.75 3.23
N GLY A 17 -9.27 13.68 1.97
CA GLY A 17 -9.62 14.69 0.96
C GLY A 17 -10.51 14.10 -0.12
N VAL A 18 -11.76 14.52 -0.12
CA VAL A 18 -12.79 14.07 -1.06
C VAL A 18 -12.64 14.82 -2.37
N THR A 19 -12.40 14.08 -3.46
CA THR A 19 -12.26 14.63 -4.83
C THR A 19 -13.37 14.15 -5.78
N LYS A 20 -14.32 13.36 -5.26
CA LYS A 20 -15.42 12.73 -6.01
C LYS A 20 -16.66 12.64 -5.12
N ASP A 21 -17.83 12.40 -5.72
CA ASP A 21 -19.05 12.12 -4.97
C ASP A 21 -18.88 10.93 -4.01
N VAL A 22 -19.49 11.03 -2.82
CA VAL A 22 -19.51 9.97 -1.82
C VAL A 22 -20.94 9.46 -1.68
N ALA A 23 -21.13 8.15 -1.85
CA ALA A 23 -22.44 7.54 -1.75
C ALA A 23 -23.02 7.61 -0.32
N PRO A 24 -24.36 7.65 -0.15
CA PRO A 24 -24.98 7.58 1.17
C PRO A 24 -24.53 6.34 1.96
N LYS A 25 -24.34 6.49 3.28
CA LYS A 25 -23.88 5.44 4.20
C LYS A 25 -22.49 4.85 3.94
N ASP A 26 -21.76 5.34 2.93
CA ASP A 26 -20.43 4.86 2.62
C ASP A 26 -19.39 5.42 3.62
N GLN A 27 -18.24 4.76 3.73
CA GLN A 27 -17.14 5.18 4.58
C GLN A 27 -15.90 5.38 3.72
N VAL A 28 -15.34 6.60 3.73
CA VAL A 28 -14.18 6.95 2.89
C VAL A 28 -13.04 7.56 3.71
N MET A 29 -11.81 7.28 3.30
CA MET A 29 -10.61 7.79 3.97
C MET A 29 -9.44 8.01 3.01
N GLY A 30 -8.42 8.75 3.47
CA GLY A 30 -7.19 8.97 2.72
C GLY A 30 -7.25 10.14 1.73
N PHE A 31 -6.21 10.27 0.92
CA PHE A 31 -6.07 11.33 -0.07
C PHE A 31 -5.47 10.77 -1.37
N PRO A 32 -6.23 10.77 -2.49
CA PRO A 32 -7.66 11.07 -2.57
C PRO A 32 -8.48 10.08 -1.74
N ALA A 33 -9.65 10.50 -1.24
CA ALA A 33 -10.50 9.65 -0.44
C ALA A 33 -11.01 8.46 -1.26
N ALA A 34 -10.78 7.25 -0.76
CA ALA A 34 -11.25 5.99 -1.33
C ALA A 34 -12.14 5.26 -0.33
N ASN A 35 -12.81 4.19 -0.77
CA ASN A 35 -13.57 3.33 0.14
C ASN A 35 -12.66 2.84 1.27
N ARG A 36 -13.16 2.85 2.51
CA ARG A 36 -12.38 2.50 3.70
C ARG A 36 -11.66 1.16 3.57
N ARG A 37 -12.28 0.15 2.95
CA ARG A 37 -11.67 -1.18 2.81
C ARG A 37 -10.48 -1.16 1.86
N GLU A 38 -10.64 -0.49 0.72
CA GLU A 38 -9.60 -0.33 -0.30
C GLU A 38 -8.40 0.43 0.26
N ALA A 39 -8.64 1.59 0.88
CA ALA A 39 -7.59 2.41 1.48
C ALA A 39 -6.81 1.63 2.57
N LEU A 40 -7.51 0.87 3.44
CA LEU A 40 -6.84 0.04 4.45
C LEU A 40 -6.01 -1.09 3.84
N GLN A 41 -6.49 -1.68 2.75
CA GLN A 41 -5.75 -2.72 2.04
C GLN A 41 -4.46 -2.17 1.42
N GLU A 42 -4.52 -0.99 0.79
CA GLU A 42 -3.35 -0.30 0.26
C GLU A 42 -2.35 0.06 1.36
N MET A 43 -2.81 0.64 2.46
CA MET A 43 -1.96 0.95 3.61
C MET A 43 -1.29 -0.30 4.18
N ALA A 44 -2.00 -1.43 4.26
CA ALA A 44 -1.44 -2.69 4.71
C ALA A 44 -0.37 -3.23 3.74
N ALA A 45 -0.60 -3.13 2.43
CA ALA A 45 0.37 -3.52 1.41
C ALA A 45 1.65 -2.68 1.49
N LEU A 46 1.52 -1.35 1.63
CA LEU A 46 2.66 -0.44 1.78
C LEU A 46 3.47 -0.75 3.05
N ARG A 47 2.79 -0.99 4.18
CA ARG A 47 3.46 -1.40 5.43
C ARG A 47 4.20 -2.71 5.28
N LYS A 48 3.59 -3.69 4.61
CA LYS A 48 4.23 -4.98 4.33
C LYS A 48 5.46 -4.79 3.46
N LEU A 49 5.37 -4.01 2.39
CA LEU A 49 6.51 -3.71 1.52
C LEU A 49 7.65 -3.05 2.30
N ALA A 50 7.35 -2.00 3.08
CA ALA A 50 8.34 -1.32 3.90
C ALA A 50 9.02 -2.26 4.93
N SER A 51 8.26 -3.19 5.52
CA SER A 51 8.82 -4.16 6.47
C SER A 51 9.82 -5.14 5.84
N GLN A 52 9.76 -5.34 4.52
CA GLN A 52 10.62 -6.27 3.79
C GLN A 52 11.95 -5.64 3.34
N GLN A 53 12.11 -4.32 3.46
CA GLN A 53 13.30 -3.62 2.95
C GLN A 53 14.62 -4.20 3.49
N LYS A 54 14.73 -4.39 4.80
CA LYS A 54 15.97 -4.95 5.42
C LYS A 54 16.28 -6.36 4.94
N ALA A 55 15.26 -7.20 4.78
CA ALA A 55 15.45 -8.56 4.30
C ALA A 55 15.92 -8.58 2.85
N LEU A 56 15.39 -7.66 2.03
CA LEU A 56 15.84 -7.47 0.65
C LEU A 56 17.29 -6.96 0.61
N ASP A 57 17.64 -5.96 1.42
CA ASP A 57 19.00 -5.40 1.48
C ASP A 57 20.03 -6.47 1.87
N GLU A 58 19.71 -7.31 2.86
CA GLU A 58 20.58 -8.40 3.29
C GLU A 58 20.71 -9.47 2.21
N LEU A 59 19.62 -9.81 1.50
CA LEU A 59 19.64 -10.73 0.38
C LEU A 59 20.50 -10.20 -0.78
N VAL A 60 20.39 -8.90 -1.09
CA VAL A 60 21.22 -8.22 -2.08
C VAL A 60 22.70 -8.23 -1.66
N LYS A 61 22.99 -8.01 -0.38
CA LYS A 61 24.37 -8.06 0.16
C LYS A 61 24.99 -9.45 0.02
N GLN A 62 24.20 -10.50 0.23
CA GLN A 62 24.64 -11.89 0.11
C GLN A 62 24.70 -12.39 -1.35
N TRP A 63 24.19 -11.61 -2.31
CA TRP A 63 24.10 -11.98 -3.72
C TRP A 63 25.42 -12.50 -4.34
N PRO A 64 26.59 -11.85 -4.13
CA PRO A 64 27.84 -12.34 -4.70
C PRO A 64 28.24 -13.72 -4.18
N GLN A 65 28.03 -13.97 -2.89
CA GLN A 65 28.36 -15.23 -2.23
C GLN A 65 27.45 -16.36 -2.71
N LEU A 66 26.13 -16.10 -2.74
CA LEU A 66 25.13 -17.02 -3.29
C LEU A 66 25.41 -17.38 -4.75
N LYS A 67 25.76 -16.37 -5.57
CA LYS A 67 26.12 -16.58 -6.98
C LYS A 67 27.36 -17.46 -7.14
N ALA A 68 28.38 -17.26 -6.31
CA ALA A 68 29.60 -18.09 -6.32
C ALA A 68 29.31 -19.54 -5.90
N MET A 69 28.47 -19.75 -4.88
CA MET A 69 28.06 -21.08 -4.44
C MET A 69 27.29 -21.83 -5.53
N LEU A 70 26.35 -21.17 -6.22
CA LEU A 70 25.60 -21.76 -7.33
C LEU A 70 26.50 -22.11 -8.52
N ALA A 71 27.46 -21.24 -8.86
CA ALA A 71 28.44 -21.50 -9.92
C ALA A 71 29.34 -22.71 -9.59
N GLY A 72 29.73 -22.87 -8.32
CA GLY A 72 30.54 -24.01 -7.86
C GLY A 72 29.76 -25.32 -7.69
N ALA A 73 28.43 -25.26 -7.59
CA ALA A 73 27.57 -26.44 -7.50
C ALA A 73 27.24 -27.05 -8.87
N GLY A 74 27.27 -26.27 -9.96
CA GLY A 74 27.06 -26.76 -11.32
C GLY A 74 28.29 -27.36 -12.00
N ASN A 75 29.46 -27.34 -11.34
CA ASN A 75 30.73 -27.84 -11.87
C ASN A 75 31.19 -29.15 -11.17
N ARG A 76 30.24 -29.89 -10.60
CA ARG A 76 30.42 -31.22 -10.00
C ARG A 76 29.46 -32.22 -10.62
#